data_AF-A0A6A5S615-F1
#
_entry.id   AF-A0A6A5S615-F1
#
_cell.length_a   1.000
_cell.length_b   1.000
_cell.length_c   1.000
_cell.angle_alpha   90.00
_cell.angle_beta   90.00
_cell.angle_gamma   90.00
#
_symmetry.space_group_name_H-M   'P 1'
#
loop_
_entity.id
_entity.type
_entity.pdbx_description
1 polymer ?
#
loop_
_entity_poly.entity_id
_entity_poly.type
_entity_poly.pdbx_seq_one_letter_code
_entity_poly.pdbx_strand_id
1 'polypeptide(L)'
;MANTNRDGADANVAVHFGRYQQDCSFTYSDTNTKSNGSDTSLDDVFKLEMKLSWAERRNSDLVHTVQSKERENGALAARVRELEADNAVKEPVVTSSEYRVLKHDRLTKTLKKKGSELRAAKQEIGSIHVQLQALQVDRSQLSDELSLVKLELHSAKSRSTVANDPQALLNQQEATIAMLQDKIEKVSEENRQHAAKVIASLEAAKKNIDDISRFKAKKEKDDHALKDLRVKFAASETDRDWHRRAHSQLLAAGNTLAERAHETSEMHRLKSENSKLQSDKKGMEKNTVSLKWDMAFYITYLDLIDAGHRVFNCRHDHYDDIPDGANETRAKRADIVATEFFQDWRSDSVFIAEYNNARQSFLNHHRAHETAGRGRGTLSGQLVYTLNRIDRARGVNIIYE
;
A
#
# COMPACT_ATOMS: atom_id res chain seq x y z
N MET A 1 35.71 20.08 -13.45
CA MET A 1 34.60 20.03 -12.47
C MET A 1 33.52 19.14 -13.06
N ALA A 2 33.57 17.85 -12.73
CA ALA A 2 32.68 16.82 -13.26
C ALA A 2 31.66 16.47 -12.17
N ASN A 3 30.37 16.51 -12.50
CA ASN A 3 29.29 16.15 -11.59
C ASN A 3 28.46 15.04 -12.26
N THR A 4 28.52 13.84 -11.70
CA THR A 4 27.84 12.63 -12.20
C THR A 4 26.49 12.48 -11.50
N ASN A 5 25.42 12.55 -12.30
CA ASN A 5 24.07 12.14 -11.94
C ASN A 5 24.00 10.62 -11.75
N ARG A 6 23.29 10.18 -10.71
CA ARG A 6 23.10 8.78 -10.36
C ARG A 6 21.59 8.50 -10.41
N ASP A 7 21.17 7.84 -11.47
CA ASP A 7 19.81 7.31 -11.66
C ASP A 7 19.63 6.05 -10.80
N GLY A 8 18.68 6.09 -9.87
CA GLY A 8 18.25 4.96 -9.06
C GLY A 8 17.02 4.31 -9.70
N ALA A 9 17.20 3.10 -10.23
CA ALA A 9 16.13 2.27 -10.78
C ALA A 9 15.69 1.24 -9.73
N ASP A 10 14.51 1.46 -9.14
CA ASP A 10 13.89 0.53 -8.19
C ASP A 10 13.19 -0.61 -8.92
N ALA A 11 13.71 -1.82 -8.72
CA ALA A 11 13.16 -3.06 -9.27
C ALA A 11 12.16 -3.69 -8.30
N ASN A 12 10.87 -3.68 -8.62
CA ASN A 12 9.81 -4.39 -7.90
C ASN A 12 9.89 -5.90 -8.14
N VAL A 13 10.10 -6.68 -7.07
CA VAL A 13 10.11 -8.16 -7.06
C VAL A 13 8.78 -8.64 -6.49
N ALA A 14 7.95 -9.23 -7.35
CA ALA A 14 6.71 -9.91 -6.97
C ALA A 14 7.00 -11.39 -6.70
N VAL A 15 6.80 -11.82 -5.44
CA VAL A 15 6.98 -13.20 -4.98
C VAL A 15 5.73 -14.00 -5.34
N HIS A 16 5.85 -14.96 -6.26
CA HIS A 16 4.77 -15.87 -6.64
C HIS A 16 5.05 -17.28 -6.11
N PHE A 17 4.28 -17.70 -5.10
CA PHE A 17 4.32 -19.06 -4.55
C PHE A 17 3.52 -20.02 -5.45
N GLY A 18 4.22 -20.73 -6.35
CA GLY A 18 3.64 -21.82 -7.14
C GLY A 18 3.58 -23.11 -6.32
N ARG A 19 2.36 -23.64 -6.12
CA ARG A 19 2.12 -24.99 -5.58
C ARG A 19 2.63 -26.04 -6.58
N TYR A 20 3.68 -26.76 -6.21
CA TYR A 20 4.09 -27.98 -6.90
C TYR A 20 3.15 -29.12 -6.49
N GLN A 21 2.28 -29.56 -7.41
CA GLN A 21 1.71 -30.90 -7.36
C GLN A 21 2.74 -31.87 -7.95
N GLN A 22 3.30 -32.69 -7.08
CA GLN A 22 4.34 -33.66 -7.39
C GLN A 22 3.67 -35.04 -7.47
N ASP A 23 3.06 -35.34 -8.61
CA ASP A 23 2.59 -36.70 -8.93
C ASP A 23 3.74 -37.46 -9.59
N CYS A 24 4.59 -38.07 -8.76
CA CYS A 24 5.54 -39.10 -9.17
C CYS A 24 5.07 -40.44 -8.57
N SER A 25 4.09 -41.09 -9.19
CA SER A 25 3.82 -42.51 -8.94
C SER A 25 4.75 -43.35 -9.79
N PHE A 26 5.93 -43.68 -9.25
CA PHE A 26 6.86 -44.66 -9.81
C PHE A 26 6.62 -46.00 -9.09
N THR A 27 5.81 -46.87 -9.69
CA THR A 27 5.62 -48.24 -9.21
C THR A 27 6.75 -49.11 -9.73
N TYR A 28 7.70 -49.44 -8.85
CA TYR A 28 8.74 -50.45 -9.09
C TYR A 28 8.13 -51.83 -8.89
N SER A 29 7.80 -52.53 -9.97
CA SER A 29 7.45 -53.94 -9.92
C SER A 29 8.72 -54.77 -10.08
N ASP A 30 9.33 -55.12 -8.94
CA ASP A 30 10.37 -56.13 -8.84
C ASP A 30 9.83 -57.49 -9.31
N THR A 31 10.24 -57.91 -10.50
CA THR A 31 10.14 -59.32 -10.89
C THR A 31 11.54 -59.92 -10.82
N ASN A 32 11.69 -60.70 -9.77
CA ASN A 32 12.80 -61.58 -9.45
C ASN A 32 13.01 -62.60 -10.59
N THR A 33 13.99 -62.37 -11.46
CA THR A 33 14.49 -63.40 -12.40
C THR A 33 15.93 -63.75 -12.10
N LYS A 34 16.08 -65.04 -11.77
CA LYS A 34 17.33 -65.74 -11.47
C LYS A 34 18.39 -65.51 -12.54
N SER A 35 19.59 -65.28 -12.04
CA SER A 35 20.86 -65.28 -12.74
C SER A 35 21.06 -66.52 -13.61
N ASN A 36 21.09 -66.32 -14.92
CA ASN A 36 21.90 -67.13 -15.82
C ASN A 36 22.83 -66.15 -16.55
N GLY A 37 24.13 -66.38 -16.46
CA GLY A 37 25.14 -65.59 -17.15
C GLY A 37 24.92 -65.68 -18.65
N SER A 38 24.37 -64.63 -19.24
CA SER A 38 24.24 -64.44 -20.67
C SER A 38 25.16 -63.30 -21.07
N ASP A 39 25.99 -63.54 -22.08
CA ASP A 39 26.69 -62.51 -22.84
C ASP A 39 25.79 -61.27 -22.96
N THR A 40 26.17 -60.20 -22.27
CA THR A 40 25.60 -58.87 -22.47
C THR A 40 25.78 -58.56 -23.94
N SER A 41 24.69 -58.63 -24.70
CA SER A 41 24.74 -58.38 -26.13
C SER A 41 25.24 -56.96 -26.36
N LEU A 42 26.01 -56.75 -27.41
CA LEU A 42 26.52 -55.41 -27.78
C LEU A 42 25.38 -54.37 -27.89
N ASP A 43 24.16 -54.81 -28.23
CA ASP A 43 22.94 -54.02 -28.24
C ASP A 43 22.49 -53.56 -26.83
N ASP A 44 22.65 -54.40 -25.80
CA ASP A 44 22.39 -54.02 -24.41
C ASP A 44 23.43 -53.00 -23.91
N VAL A 45 24.69 -53.16 -24.32
CA VAL A 45 25.76 -52.20 -23.99
C VAL A 45 25.48 -50.85 -24.65
N PHE A 46 25.15 -50.80 -25.93
CA PHE A 46 24.83 -49.56 -26.65
C PHE A 46 23.57 -48.87 -26.09
N LYS A 47 22.52 -49.63 -25.77
CA LYS A 47 21.32 -49.09 -25.10
C LYS A 47 21.63 -48.51 -23.73
N LEU A 48 22.53 -49.14 -22.97
CA LEU A 48 22.98 -48.64 -21.68
C LEU A 48 23.84 -47.37 -21.85
N GLU A 49 24.72 -47.30 -22.84
CA GLU A 49 25.52 -46.11 -23.16
C GLU A 49 24.65 -44.92 -23.60
N MET A 50 23.64 -45.15 -24.45
CA MET A 50 22.72 -44.09 -24.85
C MET A 50 21.88 -43.59 -23.67
N LYS A 51 21.39 -44.51 -22.83
CA LYS A 51 20.69 -44.15 -21.57
C LYS A 51 21.59 -43.39 -20.62
N LEU A 52 22.87 -43.78 -20.51
CA LEU A 52 23.86 -43.10 -19.69
C LEU A 52 24.12 -41.68 -20.22
N SER A 53 24.34 -41.51 -21.52
CA SER A 53 24.52 -40.20 -22.15
C SER A 53 23.32 -39.27 -21.93
N TRP A 54 22.09 -39.79 -22.04
CA TRP A 54 20.88 -39.02 -21.75
C TRP A 54 20.76 -38.66 -20.26
N ALA A 55 21.12 -39.59 -19.38
CA ALA A 55 21.14 -39.34 -17.94
C ALA A 55 22.20 -38.29 -17.57
N GLU A 56 23.39 -38.35 -18.17
CA GLU A 56 24.48 -37.37 -17.99
C GLU A 56 24.07 -35.99 -18.48
N ARG A 57 23.44 -35.90 -19.66
CA ARG A 57 22.92 -34.63 -20.19
C ARG A 57 21.85 -34.05 -19.28
N ARG A 58 20.89 -34.86 -18.85
CA ARG A 58 19.85 -34.46 -17.90
C ARG A 58 20.45 -34.03 -16.56
N ASN A 59 21.50 -34.70 -16.10
CA ASN A 59 22.20 -34.34 -14.87
C ASN A 59 22.93 -32.98 -15.02
N SER A 60 23.57 -32.74 -16.16
CA SER A 60 24.18 -31.45 -16.49
C SER A 60 23.16 -30.31 -16.50
N ASP A 61 22.00 -30.52 -17.13
CA ASP A 61 20.91 -29.54 -17.17
C ASP A 61 20.35 -29.25 -15.76
N LEU A 62 20.21 -30.29 -14.93
CA LEU A 62 19.81 -30.15 -13.53
C LEU A 62 20.85 -29.38 -12.70
N VAL A 63 22.14 -29.66 -12.88
CA VAL A 63 23.24 -28.92 -12.22
C VAL A 63 23.19 -27.44 -12.61
N HIS A 64 23.01 -27.12 -13.88
CA HIS A 64 22.85 -25.74 -14.34
C HIS A 64 21.61 -25.07 -13.73
N THR A 65 20.50 -25.80 -13.60
CA THR A 65 19.27 -25.30 -12.98
C THR A 65 19.46 -25.02 -11.49
N VAL A 66 20.11 -25.94 -10.76
CA VAL A 66 20.43 -25.76 -9.33
C VAL A 66 21.34 -24.55 -9.13
N GLN A 67 22.43 -24.43 -9.90
CA GLN A 67 23.33 -23.28 -9.83
C GLN A 67 22.60 -21.95 -10.13
N SER A 68 21.67 -21.95 -11.07
CA SER A 68 20.84 -20.77 -11.37
C SER A 68 19.97 -20.38 -10.17
N LYS A 69 19.33 -21.37 -9.53
CA LYS A 69 18.48 -21.16 -8.34
C LYS A 69 19.27 -20.74 -7.11
N GLU A 70 20.48 -21.25 -6.91
CA GLU A 70 21.37 -20.82 -5.82
C GLU A 70 21.76 -19.35 -5.95
N ARG A 71 22.06 -18.89 -7.17
CA ARG A 71 22.34 -17.46 -7.44
C ARG A 71 21.11 -16.59 -7.16
N GLU A 72 19.93 -17.03 -7.57
CA GLU A 72 18.65 -16.33 -7.30
C GLU A 72 18.38 -16.23 -5.80
N ASN A 73 18.54 -17.32 -5.05
CA ASN A 73 18.41 -17.32 -3.59
C ASN A 73 19.44 -16.40 -2.90
N GLY A 74 20.69 -16.39 -3.38
CA GLY A 74 21.71 -15.48 -2.88
C GLY A 74 21.34 -14.00 -3.07
N ALA A 75 20.77 -13.65 -4.23
CA ALA A 75 20.30 -12.29 -4.52
C ALA A 75 19.09 -11.90 -3.66
N LEU A 76 18.12 -12.80 -3.47
CA LEU A 76 16.97 -12.57 -2.60
C LEU A 76 17.40 -12.40 -1.14
N ALA A 77 18.32 -13.23 -0.64
CA ALA A 77 18.84 -13.12 0.72
C ALA A 77 19.63 -11.81 0.96
N ALA A 78 20.29 -11.27 -0.06
CA ALA A 78 20.93 -9.96 0.02
C ALA A 78 19.88 -8.84 0.10
N ARG A 79 18.83 -8.91 -0.72
CA ARG A 79 17.74 -7.93 -0.72
C ARG A 79 16.93 -7.92 0.56
N VAL A 80 16.69 -9.09 1.18
CA VAL A 80 16.04 -9.16 2.50
C VAL A 80 16.89 -8.44 3.55
N ARG A 81 18.20 -8.67 3.57
CA ARG A 81 19.12 -7.97 4.49
C ARG A 81 19.12 -6.45 4.27
N GLU A 82 19.02 -5.99 3.04
CA GLU A 82 18.90 -4.56 2.70
C GLU A 82 17.59 -3.96 3.22
N LEU A 83 16.45 -4.63 2.97
CA LEU A 83 15.15 -4.19 3.46
C LEU A 83 15.07 -4.20 5.00
N GLU A 84 15.69 -5.17 5.66
CA GLU A 84 15.79 -5.22 7.12
C GLU A 84 16.65 -4.08 7.66
N ALA A 85 17.76 -3.74 6.99
CA ALA A 85 18.58 -2.59 7.34
C ALA A 85 17.81 -1.26 7.14
N ASP A 86 17.10 -1.09 6.04
CA ASP A 86 16.27 0.10 5.78
C ASP A 86 15.11 0.23 6.78
N ASN A 87 14.52 -0.88 7.20
CA ASN A 87 13.49 -0.88 8.23
C ASN A 87 14.05 -0.57 9.62
N ALA A 88 15.32 -0.90 9.90
CA ALA A 88 16.02 -0.49 11.11
C ALA A 88 16.45 0.99 11.09
N VAL A 89 16.67 1.58 9.90
CA VAL A 89 17.03 2.99 9.72
C VAL A 89 15.82 3.93 9.72
N LYS A 90 14.60 3.41 9.49
CA LYS A 90 13.37 4.17 9.76
C LYS A 90 13.28 4.50 11.24
N GLU A 91 13.75 5.70 11.60
CA GLU A 91 13.61 6.29 12.91
C GLU A 91 12.21 6.04 13.50
N PRO A 92 12.11 5.82 14.82
CA PRO A 92 10.87 5.43 15.45
C PRO A 92 9.83 6.55 15.32
N VAL A 93 8.91 6.39 14.36
CA VAL A 93 7.63 7.12 14.23
C VAL A 93 6.84 7.12 15.56
N VAL A 94 7.21 6.22 16.48
CA VAL A 94 6.80 6.14 17.87
C VAL A 94 6.95 7.49 18.59
N THR A 95 8.06 8.22 18.44
CA THR A 95 8.29 9.47 19.21
C THR A 95 7.34 10.62 18.83
N SER A 96 6.99 10.74 17.55
CA SER A 96 6.02 11.74 17.07
C SER A 96 4.59 11.39 17.48
N SER A 97 4.23 10.11 17.48
CA SER A 97 2.93 9.63 17.95
C SER A 97 2.76 9.80 19.47
N GLU A 98 3.81 9.50 20.25
CA GLU A 98 3.84 9.70 21.71
C GLU A 98 3.77 11.18 22.07
N TYR A 99 4.46 12.05 21.34
CA TYR A 99 4.36 13.50 21.53
C TYR A 99 2.95 14.03 21.26
N ARG A 100 2.26 13.49 20.24
CA ARG A 100 0.85 13.82 19.95
C ARG A 100 -0.10 13.36 21.06
N VAL A 101 0.11 12.15 21.59
CA VAL A 101 -0.70 11.62 22.70
C VAL A 101 -0.48 12.44 23.98
N LEU A 102 0.76 12.78 24.32
CA LEU A 102 1.10 13.64 25.47
C LEU A 102 0.50 15.04 25.34
N LYS A 103 0.55 15.63 24.14
CA LYS A 103 -0.07 16.95 23.86
C LYS A 103 -1.59 16.90 24.00
N HIS A 104 -2.23 15.83 23.52
CA HIS A 104 -3.68 15.64 23.63
C HIS A 104 -4.13 15.47 25.09
N ASP A 105 -3.40 14.67 25.89
CA ASP A 105 -3.72 14.47 27.30
C ASP A 105 -3.56 15.77 28.11
N ARG A 106 -2.51 16.57 27.82
CA ARG A 106 -2.29 17.89 28.44
C ARG A 106 -3.41 18.88 28.12
N LEU A 107 -3.87 18.91 26.87
CA LEU A 107 -5.00 19.75 26.47
C LEU A 107 -6.30 19.31 27.16
N THR A 108 -6.55 17.99 27.25
CA THR A 108 -7.74 17.44 27.90
C THR A 108 -7.79 17.79 29.39
N LYS A 109 -6.66 17.66 30.10
CA LYS A 109 -6.55 18.06 31.51
C LYS A 109 -6.77 19.57 31.70
N THR A 110 -6.21 20.38 30.82
CA THR A 110 -6.38 21.84 30.85
C THR A 110 -7.84 22.24 30.64
N LEU A 111 -8.52 21.59 29.69
CA LEU A 111 -9.92 21.87 29.36
C LEU A 111 -10.86 21.47 30.50
N LYS A 112 -10.60 20.32 31.16
CA LYS A 112 -11.31 19.93 32.39
C LYS A 112 -11.13 20.96 33.51
N LYS A 113 -9.89 21.42 33.76
CA LYS A 113 -9.59 22.43 34.79
C LYS A 113 -10.31 23.75 34.52
N LYS A 114 -10.25 24.25 33.27
CA LYS A 114 -10.96 25.47 32.86
C LYS A 114 -12.48 25.31 32.96
N GLY A 115 -13.01 24.13 32.66
CA GLY A 115 -14.42 23.81 32.83
C GLY A 115 -14.89 23.78 34.30
N SER A 116 -14.02 23.38 35.24
CA SER A 116 -14.31 23.51 36.68
C SER A 116 -14.22 24.97 37.16
N GLU A 117 -13.22 25.73 36.71
CA GLU A 117 -13.08 27.16 37.03
C GLU A 117 -14.29 27.96 36.55
N LEU A 118 -14.78 27.69 35.33
CA LEU A 118 -15.97 28.35 34.79
C LEU A 118 -17.24 28.03 35.59
N ARG A 119 -17.38 26.79 36.07
CA ARG A 119 -18.52 26.40 36.92
C ARG A 119 -18.48 27.11 38.29
N ALA A 120 -17.31 27.19 38.91
CA ALA A 120 -17.12 27.91 40.16
C ALA A 120 -17.48 29.41 40.01
N ALA A 121 -16.97 30.07 38.95
CA ALA A 121 -17.28 31.47 38.68
C ALA A 121 -18.78 31.72 38.44
N LYS A 122 -19.47 30.80 37.74
CA LYS A 122 -20.93 30.89 37.55
C LYS A 122 -21.70 30.76 38.88
N GLN A 123 -21.25 29.89 39.77
CA GLN A 123 -21.86 29.71 41.08
C GLN A 123 -21.67 30.96 41.96
N GLU A 124 -20.49 31.57 41.91
CA GLU A 124 -20.18 32.81 42.61
C GLU A 124 -21.02 34.00 42.10
N ILE A 125 -21.18 34.13 40.78
CA ILE A 125 -22.10 35.13 40.18
C ILE A 125 -23.53 34.93 40.68
N GLY A 126 -24.00 33.69 40.77
CA GLY A 126 -25.32 33.36 41.32
C GLY A 126 -25.47 33.80 42.78
N SER A 127 -24.46 33.55 43.60
CA SER A 127 -24.44 33.98 45.01
C SER A 127 -24.46 35.50 45.15
N ILE A 128 -23.66 36.21 44.35
CA ILE A 128 -23.62 37.68 44.33
C ILE A 128 -24.98 38.25 43.91
N HIS A 129 -25.66 37.65 42.94
CA HIS A 129 -26.97 38.09 42.49
C HIS A 129 -28.03 38.00 43.60
N VAL A 130 -28.03 36.90 44.36
CA VAL A 130 -28.94 36.70 45.51
C VAL A 130 -28.67 37.75 46.60
N GLN A 131 -27.39 38.02 46.92
CA GLN A 131 -27.03 39.05 47.90
C GLN A 131 -27.47 40.45 47.47
N LEU A 132 -27.30 40.79 46.18
CA LEU A 132 -27.77 42.06 45.62
C LEU A 132 -29.28 42.22 45.76
N GLN A 133 -30.03 41.15 45.52
CA GLN A 133 -31.48 41.18 45.64
C GLN A 133 -31.94 41.37 47.09
N ALA A 134 -31.28 40.73 48.06
CA ALA A 134 -31.56 40.92 49.48
C ALA A 134 -31.33 42.38 49.92
N LEU A 135 -30.17 42.97 49.56
CA LEU A 135 -29.87 44.36 49.87
C LEU A 135 -30.85 45.35 49.24
N GLN A 136 -31.41 45.01 48.08
CA GLN A 136 -32.41 45.83 47.41
C GLN A 136 -33.76 45.82 48.15
N VAL A 137 -34.11 44.69 48.76
CA VAL A 137 -35.29 44.58 49.65
C VAL A 137 -35.09 45.40 50.91
N ASP A 138 -33.95 45.27 51.60
CA ASP A 138 -33.66 46.03 52.82
C ASP A 138 -33.71 47.55 52.58
N ARG A 139 -33.19 48.01 51.44
CA ARG A 139 -33.27 49.42 51.04
C ARG A 139 -34.71 49.90 50.88
N SER A 140 -35.62 49.08 50.35
CA SER A 140 -37.03 49.45 50.21
C SER A 140 -37.72 49.60 51.56
N GLN A 141 -37.47 48.68 52.49
CA GLN A 141 -38.05 48.72 53.85
C GLN A 141 -37.62 49.97 54.62
N LEU A 142 -36.32 50.29 54.60
CA LEU A 142 -35.80 51.51 55.26
C LEU A 142 -36.37 52.81 54.66
N SER A 143 -36.70 52.81 53.36
CA SER A 143 -37.33 53.96 52.71
C SER A 143 -38.76 54.20 53.20
N ASP A 144 -39.50 53.12 53.46
CA ASP A 144 -40.88 53.19 53.95
C ASP A 144 -40.92 53.63 55.42
N GLU A 145 -40.02 53.10 56.27
CA GLU A 145 -39.89 53.51 57.68
C GLU A 145 -39.58 55.00 57.81
N LEU A 146 -38.66 55.52 56.99
CA LEU A 146 -38.32 56.96 56.98
C LEU A 146 -39.53 57.84 56.65
N SER A 147 -40.43 57.36 55.79
CA SER A 147 -41.64 58.08 55.39
C SER A 147 -42.67 58.15 56.53
N LEU A 148 -42.77 57.10 57.33
CA LEU A 148 -43.67 57.01 58.47
C LEU A 148 -43.28 58.01 59.59
N VAL A 149 -41.99 58.04 59.95
CA VAL A 149 -41.47 58.92 61.01
C VAL A 149 -41.67 60.41 60.67
N LYS A 150 -41.54 60.78 59.40
CA LYS A 150 -41.82 62.16 58.94
C LYS A 150 -43.26 62.58 59.16
N LEU A 151 -44.21 61.65 59.03
CA LEU A 151 -45.65 61.91 59.21
C LEU A 151 -45.97 62.15 60.70
N GLU A 152 -45.39 61.34 61.59
CA GLU A 152 -45.59 61.44 63.04
C GLU A 152 -45.08 62.78 63.59
N LEU A 153 -43.89 63.20 63.16
CA LEU A 153 -43.28 64.49 63.51
C LEU A 153 -44.18 65.67 63.10
N HIS A 154 -44.79 65.59 61.92
CA HIS A 154 -45.68 66.64 61.44
C HIS A 154 -46.98 66.73 62.26
N SER A 155 -47.49 65.60 62.76
CA SER A 155 -48.70 65.56 63.60
C SER A 155 -48.47 66.11 65.02
N ALA A 156 -47.25 65.94 65.55
CA ALA A 156 -46.88 66.41 66.87
C ALA A 156 -46.71 67.94 66.92
N LYS A 157 -46.30 68.54 65.79
CA LYS A 157 -46.09 69.98 65.67
C LYS A 157 -47.39 70.80 65.64
N SER A 158 -48.53 70.17 65.35
CA SER A 158 -49.82 70.84 65.15
C SER A 158 -50.70 70.96 66.40
N ARG A 159 -50.31 70.44 67.57
CA ARG A 159 -51.20 70.28 68.75
C ARG A 159 -50.93 71.21 69.95
N SER A 160 -50.18 72.30 69.79
CA SER A 160 -49.74 73.11 70.95
C SER A 160 -50.08 74.61 70.82
N THR A 161 -51.33 74.99 71.14
CA THR A 161 -51.70 76.38 71.49
C THR A 161 -52.89 76.44 72.49
N VAL A 162 -52.79 77.34 73.50
CA VAL A 162 -53.82 78.12 74.25
C VAL A 162 -53.80 78.07 75.81
N ALA A 163 -53.54 79.26 76.43
CA ALA A 163 -54.04 79.96 77.68
C ALA A 163 -53.90 79.32 79.10
N ASN A 164 -53.69 79.98 80.29
CA ASN A 164 -53.78 81.37 80.85
C ASN A 164 -53.05 81.48 82.25
N ASP A 165 -52.48 82.66 82.64
CA ASP A 165 -52.31 83.26 84.03
C ASP A 165 -51.07 84.21 84.17
N PRO A 166 -51.13 85.55 84.01
CA PRO A 166 -50.02 86.39 83.50
C PRO A 166 -48.63 86.38 84.18
N GLN A 167 -48.44 86.02 85.45
CA GLN A 167 -47.10 85.98 86.08
C GLN A 167 -46.58 84.55 86.31
N ALA A 168 -47.47 83.59 86.58
CA ALA A 168 -47.15 82.17 86.48
C ALA A 168 -46.97 81.77 84.99
N LEU A 169 -47.74 82.37 84.10
CA LEU A 169 -47.65 82.31 82.64
C LEU A 169 -46.42 83.05 82.14
N LEU A 170 -45.90 84.10 82.79
CA LEU A 170 -44.62 84.67 82.36
C LEU A 170 -43.47 83.73 82.69
N ASN A 171 -43.42 83.16 83.90
CA ASN A 171 -42.39 82.18 84.27
C ASN A 171 -42.58 80.83 83.55
N GLN A 172 -43.83 80.42 83.30
CA GLN A 172 -44.17 79.24 82.52
C GLN A 172 -43.96 79.51 81.02
N GLN A 173 -44.20 80.71 80.50
CA GLN A 173 -43.86 81.08 79.13
C GLN A 173 -42.36 81.23 78.98
N GLU A 174 -41.62 81.75 79.95
CA GLU A 174 -40.16 81.79 79.92
C GLU A 174 -39.58 80.37 80.01
N ALA A 175 -40.14 79.50 80.86
CA ALA A 175 -39.77 78.08 80.89
C ALA A 175 -40.21 77.33 79.62
N THR A 176 -41.36 77.67 79.04
CA THR A 176 -41.85 77.08 77.79
C THR A 176 -41.11 77.66 76.59
N ILE A 177 -40.69 78.92 76.61
CA ILE A 177 -39.84 79.57 75.60
C ILE A 177 -38.46 78.98 75.69
N ALA A 178 -37.89 78.77 76.89
CA ALA A 178 -36.62 78.08 77.08
C ALA A 178 -36.70 76.62 76.62
N MET A 179 -37.77 75.87 76.97
CA MET A 179 -38.01 74.53 76.44
C MET A 179 -38.24 74.52 74.93
N LEU A 180 -38.99 75.49 74.39
CA LEU A 180 -39.25 75.58 72.95
C LEU A 180 -38.00 76.01 72.21
N GLN A 181 -37.15 76.85 72.80
CA GLN A 181 -35.84 77.21 72.27
C GLN A 181 -34.92 76.00 72.29
N ASP A 182 -34.83 75.25 73.39
CA ASP A 182 -34.07 74.00 73.47
C ASP A 182 -34.61 72.94 72.50
N LYS A 183 -35.93 72.86 72.33
CA LYS A 183 -36.58 71.96 71.36
C LYS A 183 -36.40 72.44 69.93
N ILE A 184 -36.38 73.75 69.67
CA ILE A 184 -36.07 74.35 68.37
C ILE A 184 -34.59 74.10 68.04
N GLU A 185 -33.68 74.24 69.01
CA GLU A 185 -32.26 73.95 68.88
C GLU A 185 -32.06 72.46 68.58
N LYS A 186 -32.72 71.57 69.33
CA LYS A 186 -32.68 70.12 69.12
C LYS A 186 -33.27 69.72 67.76
N VAL A 187 -34.44 70.24 67.38
CA VAL A 187 -35.06 69.97 66.07
C VAL A 187 -34.24 70.59 64.93
N SER A 188 -33.60 71.74 65.16
CA SER A 188 -32.67 72.37 64.21
C SER A 188 -31.44 71.49 64.01
N GLU A 189 -30.89 70.92 65.08
CA GLU A 189 -29.76 70.01 65.03
C GLU A 189 -30.13 68.67 64.39
N GLU A 190 -31.29 68.09 64.72
CA GLU A 190 -31.84 66.91 64.05
C GLU A 190 -32.07 67.19 62.55
N ASN A 191 -32.59 68.37 62.20
CA ASN A 191 -32.74 68.78 60.80
C ASN A 191 -31.40 68.96 60.10
N ARG A 192 -30.37 69.49 60.76
CA ARG A 192 -29.00 69.56 60.19
C ARG A 192 -28.45 68.16 59.97
N GLN A 193 -28.63 67.23 60.91
CA GLN A 193 -28.20 65.85 60.78
C GLN A 193 -28.95 65.10 59.67
N HIS A 194 -30.26 65.32 59.55
CA HIS A 194 -31.04 64.75 58.46
C HIS A 194 -30.65 65.36 57.11
N ALA A 195 -30.44 66.67 57.02
CA ALA A 195 -29.94 67.32 55.81
C ALA A 195 -28.57 66.76 55.42
N ALA A 196 -27.64 66.59 56.37
CA ALA A 196 -26.34 65.98 56.13
C ALA A 196 -26.45 64.52 55.64
N LYS A 197 -27.33 63.71 56.25
CA LYS A 197 -27.60 62.33 55.80
C LYS A 197 -28.20 62.27 54.40
N VAL A 198 -29.10 63.18 54.06
CA VAL A 198 -29.70 63.29 52.72
C VAL A 198 -28.66 63.70 51.69
N ILE A 199 -27.80 64.67 52.00
CA ILE A 199 -26.68 65.07 51.12
C ILE A 199 -25.72 63.91 50.90
N ALA A 200 -25.29 63.21 51.95
CA ALA A 200 -24.41 62.04 51.83
C ALA A 200 -25.06 60.90 51.01
N SER A 201 -26.36 60.67 51.17
CA SER A 201 -27.11 59.68 50.41
C SER A 201 -27.25 60.07 48.93
N LEU A 202 -27.43 61.35 48.63
CA LEU A 202 -27.45 61.88 47.27
C LEU A 202 -26.08 61.78 46.60
N GLU A 203 -24.99 62.04 47.32
CA GLU A 203 -23.63 61.85 46.83
C GLU A 203 -23.33 60.37 46.54
N ALA A 204 -23.75 59.47 47.44
CA ALA A 204 -23.63 58.03 47.23
C ALA A 204 -24.48 57.56 46.02
N ALA A 205 -25.70 58.08 45.85
CA ALA A 205 -26.54 57.78 44.70
C ALA A 205 -25.93 58.31 43.40
N LYS A 206 -25.34 59.51 43.41
CA LYS A 206 -24.62 60.08 42.25
C LYS A 206 -23.42 59.21 41.86
N LYS A 207 -22.63 58.76 42.84
CA LYS A 207 -21.52 57.83 42.60
C LYS A 207 -22.00 56.50 41.99
N ASN A 208 -23.12 55.96 42.47
CA ASN A 208 -23.72 54.75 41.89
C ASN A 208 -24.21 54.97 40.44
N ILE A 209 -24.76 56.14 40.12
CA ILE A 209 -25.16 56.48 38.74
C ILE A 209 -23.93 56.54 37.81
N ASP A 210 -22.83 57.11 38.28
CA ASP A 210 -21.57 57.14 37.54
C ASP A 210 -21.02 55.73 37.33
N ASP A 211 -21.06 54.87 38.34
CA ASP A 211 -20.63 53.48 38.25
C ASP A 211 -21.52 52.66 37.30
N ILE A 212 -22.84 52.82 37.33
CA ILE A 212 -23.77 52.20 36.36
C ILE A 212 -23.42 52.63 34.94
N SER A 213 -23.11 53.91 34.72
CA SER A 213 -22.74 54.44 33.40
C SER A 213 -21.43 53.82 32.91
N ARG A 214 -20.44 53.66 33.80
CA ARG A 214 -19.18 52.96 33.49
C ARG A 214 -19.40 51.48 33.17
N PHE A 215 -20.26 50.79 33.91
CA PHE A 215 -20.59 49.39 33.64
C PHE A 215 -21.33 49.21 32.31
N LYS A 216 -22.23 50.13 31.95
CA LYS A 216 -22.88 50.12 30.64
C LYS A 216 -21.87 50.28 29.50
N ALA A 217 -20.99 51.28 29.59
CA ALA A 217 -19.94 51.49 28.59
C ALA A 217 -18.99 50.28 28.49
N LYS A 218 -18.63 49.66 29.62
CA LYS A 218 -17.82 48.44 29.63
C LYS A 218 -18.55 47.27 28.97
N LYS A 219 -19.84 47.07 29.28
CA LYS A 219 -20.66 46.02 28.67
C LYS A 219 -20.74 46.18 27.15
N GLU A 220 -21.01 47.38 26.65
CA GLU A 220 -21.06 47.64 25.21
C GLU A 220 -19.70 47.37 24.53
N LYS A 221 -18.59 47.74 25.17
CA LYS A 221 -17.24 47.42 24.70
C LYS A 221 -17.01 45.91 24.65
N ASP A 222 -17.39 45.19 25.70
CA ASP A 222 -17.22 43.74 25.79
C ASP A 222 -18.11 43.02 24.75
N ASP A 223 -19.34 43.49 24.52
CA ASP A 223 -20.26 42.97 23.50
C ASP A 223 -19.70 43.16 22.07
N HIS A 224 -19.08 44.32 21.80
CA HIS A 224 -18.37 44.55 20.54
C HIS A 224 -17.17 43.61 20.37
N ALA A 225 -16.36 43.43 21.40
CA ALA A 225 -15.21 42.51 21.36
C ALA A 225 -15.65 41.05 21.13
N LEU A 226 -16.77 40.63 21.74
CA LEU A 226 -17.38 39.32 21.54
C LEU A 226 -17.86 39.12 20.11
N LYS A 227 -18.47 40.15 19.50
CA LYS A 227 -18.91 40.11 18.10
C LYS A 227 -17.70 39.98 17.16
N ASP A 228 -16.65 40.74 17.38
CA ASP A 228 -15.40 40.66 16.60
C ASP A 228 -14.75 39.28 16.71
N LEU A 229 -14.69 38.72 17.92
CA LEU A 229 -14.16 37.37 18.14
C LEU A 229 -14.98 36.29 17.41
N ARG A 230 -16.31 36.42 17.38
CA ARG A 230 -17.18 35.50 16.62
C ARG A 230 -16.91 35.57 15.13
N VAL A 231 -16.72 36.77 14.57
CA VAL A 231 -16.37 36.95 13.15
C VAL A 231 -15.00 36.34 12.84
N LYS A 232 -13.99 36.59 13.69
CA LYS A 232 -12.65 35.99 13.53
C LYS A 232 -12.68 34.47 13.64
N PHE A 233 -13.47 33.93 14.56
CA PHE A 233 -13.63 32.48 14.72
C PHE A 233 -14.28 31.85 13.49
N ALA A 234 -15.37 32.43 12.98
CA ALA A 234 -16.03 31.96 11.76
C ALA A 234 -15.08 31.98 10.56
N ALA A 235 -14.30 33.06 10.39
CA ALA A 235 -13.29 33.14 9.34
C ALA A 235 -12.20 32.06 9.48
N SER A 236 -11.71 31.83 10.69
CA SER A 236 -10.72 30.78 10.95
C SER A 236 -11.27 29.37 10.72
N GLU A 237 -12.55 29.13 10.99
CA GLU A 237 -13.20 27.86 10.72
C GLU A 237 -13.33 27.60 9.21
N THR A 238 -13.73 28.62 8.44
CA THR A 238 -13.76 28.52 6.97
C THR A 238 -12.38 28.26 6.36
N ASP A 239 -11.35 28.91 6.89
CA ASP A 239 -9.96 28.73 6.45
C ASP A 239 -9.44 27.33 6.77
N ARG A 240 -9.69 26.83 7.99
CA ARG A 240 -9.38 25.45 8.39
C ARG A 240 -10.05 24.44 7.47
N ASP A 241 -11.32 24.63 7.16
CA ASP A 241 -12.09 23.71 6.31
C ASP A 241 -11.63 23.76 4.84
N TRP A 242 -11.16 24.92 4.38
CA TRP A 242 -10.49 25.04 3.08
C TRP A 242 -9.17 24.25 3.06
N HIS A 243 -8.30 24.46 4.06
CA HIS A 243 -7.03 23.72 4.17
C HIS A 243 -7.23 22.20 4.29
N ARG A 244 -8.25 21.76 5.04
CA ARG A 244 -8.59 20.33 5.17
C ARG A 244 -9.01 19.74 3.82
N ARG A 245 -9.82 20.46 3.04
CA ARG A 245 -10.24 20.04 1.70
C ARG A 245 -9.06 19.99 0.73
N ALA A 246 -8.22 21.03 0.70
CA ALA A 246 -7.04 21.08 -0.14
C ALA A 246 -6.05 19.94 0.18
N HIS A 247 -5.82 19.67 1.47
CA HIS A 247 -4.96 18.56 1.89
C HIS A 247 -5.54 17.19 1.49
N SER A 248 -6.85 16.99 1.65
CA SER A 248 -7.52 15.74 1.25
C SER A 248 -7.43 15.52 -0.26
N GLN A 249 -7.56 16.58 -1.07
CA GLN A 249 -7.40 16.52 -2.52
C GLN A 249 -5.97 16.18 -2.92
N LEU A 250 -4.96 16.77 -2.26
CA LEU A 250 -3.55 16.45 -2.50
C LEU A 250 -3.23 14.99 -2.17
N LEU A 251 -3.74 14.46 -1.06
CA LEU A 251 -3.57 13.05 -0.71
C LEU A 251 -4.24 12.12 -1.73
N ALA A 252 -5.47 12.45 -2.16
CA ALA A 252 -6.16 11.67 -3.19
C ALA A 252 -5.39 11.68 -4.52
N ALA A 253 -4.90 12.85 -4.96
CA ALA A 253 -4.08 12.96 -6.16
C ALA A 253 -2.77 12.17 -6.04
N GLY A 254 -2.10 12.23 -4.88
CA GLY A 254 -0.89 11.46 -4.59
C GLY A 254 -1.13 9.95 -4.68
N ASN A 255 -2.23 9.46 -4.11
CA ASN A 255 -2.60 8.04 -4.18
C ASN A 255 -2.86 7.59 -5.62
N THR A 256 -3.59 8.38 -6.42
CA THR A 256 -3.82 8.05 -7.85
C THR A 256 -2.55 8.02 -8.68
N LEU A 257 -1.55 8.84 -8.35
CA LEU A 257 -0.24 8.81 -8.99
C LEU A 257 0.56 7.56 -8.60
N ALA A 258 0.51 7.15 -7.33
CA ALA A 258 1.14 5.92 -6.86
C ALA A 258 0.52 4.67 -7.52
N GLU A 259 -0.81 4.63 -7.65
CA GLU A 259 -1.52 3.56 -8.37
C GLU A 259 -1.07 3.48 -9.84
N ARG A 260 -1.05 4.62 -10.55
CA ARG A 260 -0.57 4.66 -11.95
C ARG A 260 0.89 4.24 -12.09
N ALA A 261 1.75 4.59 -11.13
CA ALA A 261 3.15 4.18 -11.13
C ALA A 261 3.28 2.66 -10.96
N HIS A 262 2.46 2.06 -10.07
CA HIS A 262 2.39 0.61 -9.90
C HIS A 262 1.90 -0.09 -11.18
N GLU A 263 0.81 0.39 -11.78
CA GLU A 263 0.27 -0.14 -13.05
C GLU A 263 1.31 -0.07 -14.18
N THR A 264 2.06 1.04 -14.26
CA THR A 264 3.12 1.21 -15.27
C THR A 264 4.27 0.22 -15.04
N SER A 265 4.68 0.02 -13.78
CA SER A 265 5.70 -0.97 -13.40
C SER A 265 5.28 -2.40 -13.77
N GLU A 266 4.03 -2.76 -13.46
CA GLU A 266 3.47 -4.08 -13.78
C GLU A 266 3.35 -4.31 -15.28
N MET A 267 2.92 -3.30 -16.05
CA MET A 267 2.89 -3.34 -17.50
C MET A 267 4.28 -3.57 -18.10
N HIS A 268 5.32 -2.90 -17.59
CA HIS A 268 6.70 -3.13 -18.03
C HIS A 268 7.18 -4.55 -17.71
N ARG A 269 6.84 -5.08 -16.53
CA ARG A 269 7.15 -6.46 -16.14
C ARG A 269 6.51 -7.46 -17.11
N LEU A 270 5.21 -7.32 -17.36
CA LEU A 270 4.47 -8.19 -18.28
C LEU A 270 4.99 -8.11 -19.71
N LYS A 271 5.38 -6.91 -20.18
CA LYS A 271 5.97 -6.73 -21.51
C LYS A 271 7.33 -7.44 -21.63
N SER A 272 8.16 -7.36 -20.60
CA SER A 272 9.45 -8.06 -20.54
C SER A 272 9.25 -9.58 -20.53
N GLU A 273 8.34 -10.08 -19.70
CA GLU A 273 7.99 -11.51 -19.63
C GLU A 273 7.45 -12.04 -20.96
N ASN A 274 6.56 -11.32 -21.62
CA ASN A 274 6.05 -11.70 -22.94
C ASN A 274 7.16 -11.71 -24.00
N SER A 275 8.09 -10.75 -23.96
CA SER A 275 9.24 -10.72 -24.87
C SER A 275 10.16 -11.93 -24.66
N LYS A 276 10.39 -12.32 -23.40
CA LYS A 276 11.16 -13.52 -23.05
C LYS A 276 10.46 -14.79 -23.55
N LEU A 277 9.17 -14.96 -23.26
CA LEU A 277 8.38 -16.12 -23.71
C LEU A 277 8.35 -16.25 -25.23
N GLN A 278 8.30 -15.12 -25.96
CA GLN A 278 8.39 -15.14 -27.43
C GLN A 278 9.77 -15.59 -27.92
N SER A 279 10.84 -15.16 -27.24
CA SER A 279 12.20 -15.62 -27.55
C SER A 279 12.35 -17.11 -27.29
N ASP A 280 11.89 -17.59 -26.13
CA ASP A 280 11.94 -18.99 -25.74
C ASP A 280 11.11 -19.85 -26.71
N LYS A 281 9.91 -19.41 -27.09
CA LYS A 281 9.07 -20.06 -28.10
C LYS A 281 9.81 -20.20 -29.43
N LYS A 282 10.43 -19.13 -29.94
CA LYS A 282 11.23 -19.17 -31.18
C LYS A 282 12.42 -20.11 -31.06
N GLY A 283 13.07 -20.16 -29.90
CA GLY A 283 14.16 -21.10 -29.63
C GLY A 283 13.68 -22.56 -29.69
N MET A 284 12.56 -22.86 -29.05
CA MET A 284 11.96 -24.20 -29.05
C MET A 284 11.46 -24.63 -30.44
N GLU A 285 10.90 -23.70 -31.23
CA GLU A 285 10.51 -23.96 -32.62
C GLU A 285 11.72 -24.36 -33.47
N LYS A 286 12.84 -23.63 -33.35
CA LYS A 286 14.10 -23.99 -34.03
C LYS A 286 14.62 -25.36 -33.60
N ASN A 287 14.63 -25.64 -32.31
CA ASN A 287 15.08 -26.95 -31.79
C ASN A 287 14.19 -28.09 -32.30
N THR A 288 12.87 -27.86 -32.38
CA THR A 288 11.93 -28.85 -32.90
C THR A 288 12.19 -29.16 -34.37
N VAL A 289 12.47 -28.14 -35.19
CA VAL A 289 12.84 -28.33 -36.60
C VAL A 289 14.17 -29.10 -36.72
N SER A 290 15.17 -28.76 -35.90
CA SER A 290 16.45 -29.47 -35.87
C SER A 290 16.27 -30.96 -35.54
N LEU A 291 15.48 -31.29 -34.51
CA LEU A 291 15.24 -32.68 -34.13
C LEU A 291 14.48 -33.46 -35.22
N LYS A 292 13.57 -32.79 -35.94
CA LYS A 292 12.89 -33.41 -37.09
C LYS A 292 13.86 -33.71 -38.22
N TRP A 293 14.81 -32.80 -38.49
CA TRP A 293 15.88 -33.03 -39.45
C TRP A 293 16.79 -34.19 -39.02
N ASP A 294 17.20 -34.26 -37.75
CA ASP A 294 18.01 -35.35 -37.22
C ASP A 294 17.29 -36.70 -37.39
N MET A 295 16.00 -36.76 -37.01
CA MET A 295 15.18 -37.96 -37.15
C MET A 295 15.05 -38.38 -38.63
N ALA A 296 14.75 -37.43 -39.51
CA ALA A 296 14.70 -37.63 -40.95
C ALA A 296 16.03 -38.17 -41.53
N PHE A 297 17.15 -37.64 -41.06
CA PHE A 297 18.49 -38.05 -41.44
C PHE A 297 18.76 -39.50 -41.01
N TYR A 298 18.47 -39.87 -39.75
CA TYR A 298 18.66 -41.23 -39.26
C TYR A 298 17.74 -42.24 -39.95
N ILE A 299 16.49 -41.89 -40.21
CA ILE A 299 15.58 -42.76 -40.99
C ILE A 299 16.15 -43.01 -42.38
N THR A 300 16.64 -41.96 -43.06
CA THR A 300 17.29 -42.08 -44.36
C THR A 300 18.53 -42.96 -44.30
N TYR A 301 19.32 -42.85 -43.24
CA TYR A 301 20.51 -43.67 -43.05
C TYR A 301 20.15 -45.16 -42.89
N LEU A 302 19.16 -45.48 -42.06
CA LEU A 302 18.65 -46.84 -41.88
C LEU A 302 18.08 -47.43 -43.18
N ASP A 303 17.37 -46.63 -43.96
CA ASP A 303 16.85 -47.03 -45.29
C ASP A 303 17.95 -47.43 -46.25
N LEU A 304 19.07 -46.70 -46.25
CA LEU A 304 20.22 -46.99 -47.09
C LEU A 304 20.97 -48.23 -46.60
N ILE A 305 21.11 -48.41 -45.28
CA ILE A 305 21.72 -49.62 -44.70
C ILE A 305 20.91 -50.87 -45.07
N ASP A 306 19.59 -50.86 -44.87
CA ASP A 306 18.73 -52.02 -45.20
C ASP A 306 18.80 -52.37 -46.69
N ALA A 307 18.89 -51.36 -47.56
CA ALA A 307 19.06 -51.57 -48.99
C ALA A 307 20.47 -52.03 -49.41
N GLY A 308 21.40 -52.23 -48.45
CA GLY A 308 22.78 -52.62 -48.72
C GLY A 308 23.62 -51.49 -49.31
N HIS A 309 23.15 -50.24 -49.26
CA HIS A 309 23.90 -49.09 -49.72
C HIS A 309 24.88 -48.62 -48.67
N ARG A 310 26.12 -49.02 -48.91
CA ARG A 310 27.29 -48.65 -48.15
C ARG A 310 27.70 -47.19 -48.45
N VAL A 311 27.40 -46.25 -47.54
CA VAL A 311 27.88 -44.84 -47.54
C VAL A 311 29.33 -44.73 -47.01
N PHE A 312 30.22 -45.67 -47.39
CA PHE A 312 31.46 -46.01 -46.66
C PHE A 312 32.66 -45.07 -46.89
N ASN A 313 32.56 -43.98 -47.65
CA ASN A 313 33.75 -43.18 -48.04
C ASN A 313 33.73 -41.75 -47.53
N CYS A 314 32.73 -41.43 -46.73
CA CYS A 314 32.50 -40.11 -46.21
C CYS A 314 32.86 -40.23 -44.74
N ARG A 315 33.77 -39.38 -44.23
CA ARG A 315 34.18 -39.41 -42.81
C ARG A 315 32.95 -39.06 -41.96
N HIS A 316 32.14 -40.06 -41.68
CA HIS A 316 31.10 -40.09 -40.68
C HIS A 316 31.64 -40.95 -39.53
N ASP A 317 31.19 -40.68 -38.31
CA ASP A 317 31.55 -41.48 -37.14
C ASP A 317 31.32 -42.97 -37.46
N HIS A 318 32.32 -43.80 -37.16
CA HIS A 318 32.42 -45.17 -37.65
C HIS A 318 31.22 -46.03 -37.20
N TYR A 319 30.49 -46.58 -38.17
CA TYR A 319 29.40 -47.53 -37.97
C TYR A 319 29.76 -48.93 -38.51
N ASP A 320 31.05 -49.26 -38.55
CA ASP A 320 31.55 -50.57 -39.02
C ASP A 320 30.99 -51.75 -38.19
N ASP A 321 30.44 -51.45 -37.02
CA ASP A 321 29.82 -52.40 -36.09
C ASP A 321 28.30 -52.58 -36.26
N ILE A 322 27.64 -51.85 -37.19
CA ILE A 322 26.20 -52.09 -37.46
C ILE A 322 26.06 -53.33 -38.35
N PRO A 323 25.41 -54.41 -37.86
CA PRO A 323 25.21 -55.64 -38.63
C PRO A 323 24.47 -55.38 -39.93
N ASP A 324 24.89 -56.02 -41.03
CA ASP A 324 24.28 -55.89 -42.36
C ASP A 324 22.88 -56.54 -42.48
N GLY A 325 22.31 -56.99 -41.35
CA GLY A 325 21.01 -57.64 -41.27
C GLY A 325 20.94 -59.03 -41.93
N ALA A 326 22.01 -59.51 -42.57
CA ALA A 326 22.00 -60.77 -43.30
C ALA A 326 22.14 -61.99 -42.38
N ASN A 327 22.70 -61.82 -41.17
CA ASN A 327 23.05 -62.93 -40.27
C ASN A 327 22.45 -62.84 -38.85
N GLU A 328 21.67 -61.80 -38.52
CA GLU A 328 21.05 -61.66 -37.19
C GLU A 328 19.53 -61.88 -37.23
N THR A 329 19.10 -63.05 -36.75
CA THR A 329 17.68 -63.46 -36.71
C THR A 329 16.90 -62.91 -35.50
N ARG A 330 17.51 -62.05 -34.67
CA ARG A 330 16.92 -61.55 -33.40
C ARG A 330 16.80 -60.02 -33.29
N ALA A 331 17.46 -59.24 -34.16
CA ALA A 331 17.34 -57.78 -34.18
C ALA A 331 16.20 -57.34 -35.11
N LYS A 332 15.48 -56.26 -34.76
CA LYS A 332 14.54 -55.64 -35.73
C LYS A 332 15.35 -55.17 -36.94
N ARG A 333 14.94 -55.60 -38.14
CA ARG A 333 15.57 -55.14 -39.39
C ARG A 333 15.48 -53.61 -39.50
N ALA A 334 16.49 -53.00 -40.12
CA ALA A 334 16.59 -51.55 -40.23
C ALA A 334 15.39 -50.93 -40.98
N ASP A 335 14.80 -51.63 -41.95
CA ASP A 335 13.56 -51.23 -42.63
C ASP A 335 12.36 -51.12 -41.68
N ILE A 336 12.20 -52.06 -40.75
CA ILE A 336 11.13 -52.06 -39.76
C ILE A 336 11.27 -50.85 -38.83
N VAL A 337 12.47 -50.63 -38.29
CA VAL A 337 12.74 -49.50 -37.38
C VAL A 337 12.52 -48.17 -38.10
N ALA A 338 13.09 -48.01 -39.29
CA ALA A 338 12.94 -46.79 -40.10
C ALA A 338 11.47 -46.54 -40.48
N THR A 339 10.70 -47.60 -40.76
CA THR A 339 9.28 -47.49 -41.13
C THR A 339 8.41 -47.15 -39.92
N GLU A 340 8.65 -47.74 -38.75
CA GLU A 340 7.95 -47.40 -37.50
C GLU A 340 8.14 -45.91 -37.19
N PHE A 341 9.40 -45.45 -37.14
CA PHE A 341 9.67 -44.02 -36.91
C PHE A 341 9.07 -43.14 -38.01
N PHE A 342 9.15 -43.54 -39.27
CA PHE A 342 8.51 -42.75 -40.33
C PHE A 342 6.99 -42.64 -40.13
N GLN A 343 6.32 -43.73 -39.76
CA GLN A 343 4.87 -43.75 -39.58
C GLN A 343 4.39 -42.86 -38.44
N ASP A 344 5.14 -42.75 -37.35
CA ASP A 344 4.83 -41.87 -36.23
C ASP A 344 4.79 -40.39 -36.62
N TRP A 345 5.60 -40.00 -37.61
CA TRP A 345 5.78 -38.61 -38.01
C TRP A 345 5.19 -38.27 -39.39
N ARG A 346 4.67 -39.26 -40.14
CA ARG A 346 4.23 -39.07 -41.54
C ARG A 346 3.15 -38.02 -41.75
N SER A 347 2.35 -37.72 -40.73
CA SER A 347 1.30 -36.70 -40.80
C SER A 347 1.81 -35.28 -40.52
N ASP A 348 3.04 -35.14 -40.02
CA ASP A 348 3.65 -33.85 -39.72
C ASP A 348 4.32 -33.28 -40.98
N SER A 349 3.75 -32.22 -41.54
CA SER A 349 4.22 -31.63 -42.79
C SER A 349 5.63 -31.06 -42.72
N VAL A 350 6.05 -30.56 -41.54
CA VAL A 350 7.41 -30.05 -41.33
C VAL A 350 8.39 -31.21 -41.32
N PHE A 351 8.04 -32.32 -40.67
CA PHE A 351 8.86 -33.53 -40.72
C PHE A 351 8.98 -34.06 -42.15
N ILE A 352 7.89 -34.12 -42.93
CA ILE A 352 7.94 -34.57 -44.33
C ILE A 352 8.87 -33.70 -45.18
N ALA A 353 8.87 -32.38 -44.95
CA ALA A 353 9.79 -31.48 -45.61
C ALA A 353 11.26 -31.79 -45.23
N GLU A 354 11.56 -31.96 -43.94
CA GLU A 354 12.91 -32.31 -43.50
C GLU A 354 13.35 -33.70 -43.93
N TYR A 355 12.43 -34.66 -44.00
CA TYR A 355 12.64 -35.99 -44.55
C TYR A 355 13.05 -35.94 -46.03
N ASN A 356 12.38 -35.12 -46.84
CA ASN A 356 12.80 -34.85 -48.21
C ASN A 356 14.19 -34.19 -48.26
N ASN A 357 14.42 -33.15 -47.45
CA ASN A 357 15.70 -32.43 -47.41
C ASN A 357 16.87 -33.36 -47.04
N ALA A 358 16.69 -34.22 -46.04
CA ALA A 358 17.70 -35.19 -45.61
C ALA A 358 18.07 -36.13 -46.77
N ARG A 359 17.08 -36.70 -47.45
CA ARG A 359 17.31 -37.57 -48.61
C ARG A 359 18.01 -36.85 -49.76
N GLN A 360 17.59 -35.63 -50.10
CA GLN A 360 18.24 -34.82 -51.11
C GLN A 360 19.68 -34.47 -50.71
N SER A 361 19.96 -34.24 -49.42
CA SER A 361 21.31 -34.00 -48.90
C SER A 361 22.24 -35.18 -49.17
N PHE A 362 21.80 -36.42 -48.89
CA PHE A 362 22.56 -37.63 -49.23
C PHE A 362 22.83 -37.75 -50.73
N LEU A 363 21.81 -37.50 -51.57
CA LEU A 363 21.96 -37.55 -53.02
C LEU A 363 22.96 -36.51 -53.54
N ASN A 364 22.83 -35.25 -53.10
CA ASN A 364 23.73 -34.17 -53.48
C ASN A 364 25.16 -34.46 -53.05
N HIS A 365 25.33 -35.03 -51.86
CA HIS A 365 26.64 -35.46 -51.37
C HIS A 365 27.27 -36.54 -52.27
N HIS A 366 26.52 -37.56 -52.66
CA HIS A 366 27.00 -38.60 -53.59
C HIS A 366 27.29 -38.05 -55.00
N ARG A 367 26.47 -37.13 -55.51
CA ARG A 367 26.75 -36.44 -56.78
C ARG A 367 28.04 -35.64 -56.76
N ALA A 368 28.36 -35.02 -55.63
CA ALA A 368 29.63 -34.32 -55.47
C ALA A 368 30.81 -35.29 -55.58
N HIS A 369 30.71 -36.50 -55.00
CA HIS A 369 31.71 -37.55 -55.15
C HIS A 369 31.85 -38.05 -56.60
N GLU A 370 30.73 -38.26 -57.29
CA GLU A 370 30.71 -38.64 -58.71
C GLU A 370 31.37 -37.58 -59.59
N THR A 371 31.00 -36.31 -59.39
CA THR A 371 31.53 -35.16 -60.13
C THR A 371 33.04 -35.02 -59.91
N ALA A 372 33.51 -35.27 -58.69
CA ALA A 372 34.93 -35.21 -58.35
C ALA A 372 35.74 -36.43 -58.84
N GLY A 373 35.10 -37.48 -59.37
CA GLY A 373 35.75 -38.75 -59.69
C GLY A 373 36.38 -39.44 -58.46
N ARG A 374 35.91 -39.08 -57.25
CA ARG A 374 36.46 -39.51 -55.97
C ARG A 374 35.37 -40.19 -55.17
N GLY A 375 35.10 -41.46 -55.47
CA GLY A 375 34.16 -42.26 -54.69
C GLY A 375 34.29 -43.76 -54.98
N ARG A 376 34.26 -44.58 -53.93
CA ARG A 376 34.06 -46.05 -53.99
C ARG A 376 32.62 -46.43 -53.58
N GLY A 377 31.71 -45.46 -53.58
CA GLY A 377 30.39 -45.55 -52.96
C GLY A 377 29.32 -45.86 -53.99
N THR A 378 28.09 -46.11 -53.51
CA THR A 378 26.92 -46.28 -54.38
C THR A 378 26.71 -45.02 -55.23
N LEU A 379 26.41 -45.17 -56.52
CA LEU A 379 26.12 -44.05 -57.41
C LEU A 379 24.81 -43.36 -57.01
N SER A 380 24.75 -42.03 -57.14
CA SER A 380 23.57 -41.22 -56.82
C SER A 380 22.33 -41.70 -57.58
N GLY A 381 22.47 -42.13 -58.85
CA GLY A 381 21.37 -42.70 -59.63
C GLY A 381 20.80 -44.00 -59.05
N GLN A 382 21.65 -44.85 -58.45
CA GLN A 382 21.20 -46.06 -57.76
C GLN A 382 20.48 -45.71 -56.45
N LEU A 383 21.00 -44.72 -55.71
CA LEU A 383 20.34 -44.20 -54.50
C LEU A 383 18.96 -43.62 -54.82
N VAL A 384 18.84 -42.82 -55.89
CA VAL A 384 17.55 -42.27 -56.35
C VAL A 384 16.54 -43.39 -56.60
N TYR A 385 16.93 -44.45 -57.32
CA TYR A 385 16.05 -45.58 -57.58
C TYR A 385 15.58 -46.25 -56.27
N THR A 386 16.51 -46.50 -55.35
CA THR A 386 16.21 -47.14 -54.07
C THR A 386 15.31 -46.27 -53.19
N LEU A 387 15.66 -45.00 -53.01
CA LEU A 387 14.89 -44.06 -52.20
C LEU A 387 13.46 -43.90 -52.74
N ASN A 388 13.30 -43.76 -54.06
CA ASN A 388 11.99 -43.74 -54.73
C ASN A 388 11.15 -44.99 -54.43
N ARG A 389 11.77 -46.18 -54.45
CA ARG A 389 11.06 -47.43 -54.12
C ARG A 389 10.57 -47.43 -52.68
N ILE A 390 11.42 -46.98 -51.74
CA ILE A 390 11.10 -46.91 -50.31
C ILE A 390 9.99 -45.88 -50.06
N ASP A 391 10.06 -44.69 -50.65
CA ASP A 391 9.03 -43.65 -50.44
C ASP A 391 7.68 -44.06 -50.98
N ARG A 392 7.66 -44.69 -52.17
CA ARG A 392 6.41 -45.26 -52.72
C ARG A 392 5.81 -46.31 -51.79
N ALA A 393 6.63 -47.18 -51.19
CA ALA A 393 6.17 -48.16 -50.21
C ALA A 393 5.61 -47.48 -48.94
N ARG A 394 6.15 -46.32 -48.55
CA ARG A 394 5.66 -45.49 -47.44
C ARG A 394 4.48 -44.58 -47.81
N GLY A 395 4.05 -44.58 -49.07
CA GLY A 395 2.95 -43.75 -49.56
C GLY A 395 3.32 -42.28 -49.74
N VAL A 396 4.60 -41.95 -49.85
CA VAL A 396 5.08 -40.59 -50.15
C VAL A 396 5.64 -40.54 -51.56
N ASN A 397 5.33 -39.46 -52.26
CA ASN A 397 5.88 -39.20 -53.59
C ASN A 397 6.89 -38.06 -53.52
N ILE A 398 8.16 -38.43 -53.37
CA ILE A 398 9.28 -37.48 -53.42
C ILE A 398 9.86 -37.49 -54.83
N ILE A 399 10.07 -36.31 -55.40
CA ILE A 399 10.76 -36.16 -56.67
C ILE A 399 12.18 -35.68 -56.35
N TYR A 400 13.15 -36.53 -56.67
CA TYR A 400 14.56 -36.20 -56.55
C TYR A 400 15.02 -35.51 -57.83
N GLU A 401 15.42 -34.25 -57.70
CA GLU A 401 16.15 -33.51 -58.75
C GLU A 401 17.57 -33.99 -58.83
#